data_AF-C1BV94-F1
#
_entry.id   AF-C1BV94-F1
#
_cell.length_a   1.000
_cell.length_b   1.000
_cell.length_c   1.000
_cell.angle_alpha   90.00
_cell.angle_beta   90.00
_cell.angle_gamma   90.00
#
_symmetry.space_group_name_H-M   'P 1'
#
loop_
_entity.id
_entity.type
_entity.pdbx_description
1 polymer ?
#
loop_
_entity_poly.entity_id
_entity_poly.type
_entity_poly.pdbx_seq_one_letter_code
_entity_poly.pdbx_strand_id
1 'polypeptide(L)'
;MSSSRISKKTYTETIRMEIGSSEPWPNEVRLYQPYEDVQILLADNSSVLSVQTFLRMCDLEYTVVMMSNAAEMSPSGKVPFLKAGKFVIAEISPIIAHANSKGISLCKHLDMDQKADMKAYMTLVENVLGNAENFITWADELNFNEVTKWRYGCAHPWPLNTILTWLKRREVLKKLEVYGYGNKTIQDVYEEVDSCCKSLSSRLGDGLFFFGDKQSD
;
A
#
# COMPACT_ATOMS: atom_id res chain seq x y z
N MET A 1 41.83 -24.69 34.50
CA MET A 1 41.12 -24.57 33.20
C MET A 1 39.62 -24.71 33.42
N SER A 2 38.85 -23.63 33.60
CA SER A 2 37.37 -23.70 33.51
C SER A 2 36.63 -22.35 33.45
N SER A 3 37.29 -21.21 33.71
CA SER A 3 36.58 -19.92 33.85
C SER A 3 36.29 -19.17 32.53
N SER A 4 36.96 -19.49 31.42
CA SER A 4 36.86 -18.72 30.17
C SER A 4 35.78 -19.19 29.18
N ARG A 5 35.15 -20.36 29.40
CA ARG A 5 34.09 -20.90 28.52
C ARG A 5 32.67 -20.50 28.93
N ILE A 6 32.45 -20.15 30.20
CA ILE A 6 31.12 -19.76 30.72
C ILE A 6 30.78 -18.33 30.25
N SER A 7 31.75 -17.43 30.31
CA SER A 7 31.63 -16.02 29.91
C SER A 7 31.23 -15.82 28.44
N LYS A 8 31.86 -16.54 27.49
CA LYS A 8 31.57 -16.39 26.06
C LYS A 8 30.14 -16.80 25.66
N LYS A 9 29.55 -17.79 26.33
CA LYS A 9 28.15 -18.20 26.07
C LYS A 9 27.17 -17.11 26.51
N THR A 10 27.40 -16.52 27.68
CA THR A 10 26.58 -15.43 28.22
C THR A 10 26.61 -14.20 27.31
N TYR A 11 27.78 -13.76 26.84
CA TYR A 11 27.86 -12.63 25.92
C TYR A 11 27.16 -12.86 24.58
N THR A 12 27.27 -14.06 23.99
CA THR A 12 26.53 -14.38 22.75
C THR A 12 25.03 -14.50 22.95
N GLU A 13 24.58 -14.90 24.14
CA GLU A 13 23.15 -14.92 24.50
C GLU A 13 22.62 -13.50 24.75
N THR A 14 23.40 -12.63 25.42
CA THR A 14 23.05 -11.22 25.62
C THR A 14 23.01 -10.46 24.29
N ILE A 15 23.96 -10.68 23.39
CA ILE A 15 23.97 -10.08 22.04
C ILE A 15 22.80 -10.62 21.20
N ARG A 16 22.42 -11.91 21.33
CA ARG A 16 21.21 -12.44 20.69
C ARG A 16 19.92 -11.85 21.26
N MET A 17 19.88 -11.56 22.57
CA MET A 17 18.74 -10.88 23.20
C MET A 17 18.66 -9.39 22.80
N GLU A 18 19.79 -8.71 22.66
CA GLU A 18 19.85 -7.31 22.22
C GLU A 18 19.47 -7.15 20.73
N ILE A 19 19.92 -8.07 19.86
CA ILE A 19 19.50 -8.13 18.44
C ILE A 19 18.02 -8.54 18.29
N GLY A 20 17.44 -9.19 19.30
CA GLY A 20 16.03 -9.56 19.38
C GLY A 20 15.13 -8.47 19.96
N SER A 21 15.69 -7.37 20.47
CA SER A 21 14.90 -6.21 20.93
C SER A 21 14.53 -5.34 19.73
N SER A 22 13.59 -5.85 18.94
CA SER A 22 12.88 -5.06 17.95
C SER A 22 12.38 -3.77 18.63
N GLU A 23 12.84 -2.60 18.18
CA GLU A 23 12.37 -1.32 18.71
C GLU A 23 10.84 -1.28 18.65
N PRO A 24 10.16 -0.93 19.76
CA PRO A 24 8.70 -0.94 19.81
C PRO A 24 8.09 -0.01 18.77
N TRP A 25 6.80 -0.20 18.49
CA TRP A 25 6.04 0.72 17.66
C TRP A 25 6.14 2.14 18.26
N PRO A 26 6.48 3.17 17.47
CA PRO A 26 6.63 4.52 18.01
C PRO A 26 5.30 5.07 18.55
N ASN A 27 5.35 5.86 19.62
CA ASN A 27 4.15 6.45 20.22
C ASN A 27 3.50 7.54 19.35
N GLU A 28 4.27 8.14 18.42
CA GLU A 28 3.78 9.24 17.58
C GLU A 28 3.91 8.86 16.09
N VAL A 29 2.95 8.07 15.62
CA VAL A 29 2.85 7.68 14.22
C VAL A 29 1.74 8.46 13.54
N ARG A 30 2.09 9.10 12.41
CA ARG A 30 1.15 9.89 11.61
C ARG A 30 1.05 9.32 10.21
N LEU A 31 -0.17 9.02 9.77
CA LEU A 31 -0.49 8.59 8.41
C LEU A 31 -0.96 9.80 7.62
N TYR A 32 -0.20 10.20 6.60
CA TYR A 32 -0.53 11.35 5.77
C TYR A 32 -1.27 10.91 4.51
N GLN A 33 -2.36 11.62 4.21
CA GLN A 33 -3.19 11.38 3.03
C GLN A 33 -3.80 12.71 2.51
N PRO A 34 -4.31 12.74 1.28
CA PRO A 34 -5.12 13.86 0.79
C PRO A 34 -6.47 13.96 1.51
N TYR A 35 -7.18 15.06 1.29
CA TYR A 35 -8.57 15.20 1.78
C TYR A 35 -9.51 14.22 1.06
N GLU A 36 -10.27 13.45 1.85
CA GLU A 36 -11.13 12.36 1.38
C GLU A 36 -12.24 12.85 0.44
N ASP A 37 -12.94 13.93 0.80
CA ASP A 37 -14.11 14.36 0.02
C ASP A 37 -13.73 15.11 -1.27
N VAL A 38 -12.55 15.74 -1.29
CA VAL A 38 -12.21 16.77 -2.29
C VAL A 38 -11.10 16.34 -3.24
N GLN A 39 -10.08 15.63 -2.76
CA GLN A 39 -8.83 15.44 -3.51
C GLN A 39 -8.53 13.99 -3.86
N ILE A 40 -8.87 13.06 -2.95
CA ILE A 40 -8.45 11.68 -3.12
C ILE A 40 -9.08 11.07 -4.38
N LEU A 41 -8.24 10.39 -5.15
CA LEU A 41 -8.64 9.62 -6.33
C LEU A 41 -8.86 8.16 -5.94
N LEU A 42 -9.48 7.38 -6.83
CA LEU A 42 -9.87 6.00 -6.54
C LEU A 42 -8.68 5.13 -6.09
N ALA A 43 -7.59 5.13 -6.87
CA ALA A 43 -6.40 4.32 -6.57
C ALA A 43 -5.68 4.76 -5.28
N ASP A 44 -5.65 6.06 -5.01
CA ASP A 44 -5.06 6.59 -3.77
C ASP A 44 -5.94 6.21 -2.57
N ASN A 45 -7.27 6.25 -2.70
CA ASN A 45 -8.19 5.84 -1.64
C ASN A 45 -8.07 4.36 -1.31
N SER A 46 -7.97 3.51 -2.33
CA SER A 46 -7.70 2.07 -2.18
C SER A 46 -6.40 1.83 -1.39
N SER A 47 -5.34 2.56 -1.73
CA SER A 47 -4.04 2.51 -1.04
C SER A 47 -4.10 3.06 0.40
N VAL A 48 -4.92 4.07 0.67
CA VAL A 48 -5.14 4.62 2.01
C VAL A 48 -5.83 3.60 2.89
N LEU A 49 -6.94 3.03 2.40
CA LEU A 49 -7.74 2.08 3.13
C LEU A 49 -6.97 0.79 3.43
N SER A 50 -6.16 0.30 2.50
CA SER A 50 -5.34 -0.89 2.72
C SER A 50 -4.34 -0.70 3.87
N VAL A 51 -3.61 0.43 3.89
CA VAL A 51 -2.68 0.76 4.97
C VAL A 51 -3.40 0.98 6.31
N GLN A 52 -4.51 1.73 6.32
CA GLN A 52 -5.30 1.94 7.54
C GLN A 52 -5.83 0.61 8.10
N THR A 53 -6.25 -0.30 7.22
CA THR A 53 -6.76 -1.63 7.57
C THR A 53 -5.66 -2.48 8.18
N PHE A 54 -4.49 -2.55 7.54
CA PHE A 54 -3.33 -3.25 8.08
C PHE A 54 -2.94 -2.75 9.48
N LEU A 55 -2.83 -1.42 9.67
CA LEU A 55 -2.48 -0.82 10.96
C LEU A 55 -3.51 -1.14 12.05
N ARG A 56 -4.81 -1.08 11.72
CA ARG A 56 -5.90 -1.42 12.66
C ARG A 56 -5.90 -2.90 13.01
N MET A 57 -5.66 -3.78 12.04
CA MET A 57 -5.62 -5.23 12.25
C MET A 57 -4.44 -5.66 13.12
N CYS A 58 -3.34 -4.90 13.06
CA CYS A 58 -2.18 -5.08 13.93
C CYS A 58 -2.33 -4.40 15.31
N ASP A 59 -3.47 -3.75 15.59
CA ASP A 59 -3.73 -2.97 16.81
C ASP A 59 -2.66 -1.88 17.06
N LEU A 60 -2.24 -1.20 15.99
CA LEU A 60 -1.21 -0.17 16.04
C LEU A 60 -1.84 1.21 16.20
N GLU A 61 -1.31 1.99 17.13
CA GLU A 61 -1.71 3.39 17.29
C GLU A 61 -1.15 4.25 16.14
N TYR A 62 -2.03 5.04 15.52
CA TYR A 62 -1.68 6.04 14.52
C TYR A 62 -2.72 7.17 14.49
N THR A 63 -2.30 8.33 13.99
CA THR A 63 -3.19 9.47 13.73
C THR A 63 -3.22 9.76 12.23
N VAL A 64 -4.41 9.92 11.65
CA VAL A 64 -4.57 10.34 10.26
C VAL A 64 -4.40 11.86 10.17
N VAL A 65 -3.57 12.31 9.24
CA VAL A 65 -3.33 13.73 8.95
C VAL A 65 -3.63 13.98 7.48
N MET A 66 -4.65 14.80 7.23
CA MET A 66 -5.03 15.18 5.86
C MET A 66 -4.30 16.44 5.44
N MET A 67 -3.62 16.39 4.29
CA MET A 67 -2.84 17.51 3.74
C MET A 67 -3.08 17.64 2.24
N SER A 68 -3.23 18.87 1.76
CA SER A 68 -3.42 19.13 0.33
C SER A 68 -2.21 18.77 -0.53
N ASN A 69 -1.01 18.84 0.05
CA ASN A 69 0.26 18.53 -0.59
C ASN A 69 0.86 17.19 -0.11
N ALA A 70 0.01 16.24 0.31
CA ALA A 70 0.46 14.96 0.84
C ALA A 70 1.34 14.18 -0.17
N ALA A 71 1.02 14.24 -1.46
CA ALA A 71 1.81 13.58 -2.49
C ALA A 71 3.23 14.17 -2.59
N GLU A 72 3.38 15.49 -2.50
CA GLU A 72 4.66 16.19 -2.56
C GLU A 72 5.52 15.98 -1.30
N MET A 73 4.88 15.69 -0.16
CA MET A 73 5.58 15.32 1.08
C MET A 73 6.07 13.87 1.08
N SER A 74 5.51 13.02 0.22
CA SER A 74 5.84 11.60 0.16
C SER A 74 7.18 11.35 -0.53
N PRO A 75 8.05 10.48 0.01
CA PRO A 75 9.33 10.15 -0.63
C PRO A 75 9.17 9.48 -1.99
N SER A 76 8.04 8.80 -2.26
CA SER A 76 7.75 8.17 -3.55
C SER A 76 6.80 8.99 -4.43
N GLY A 77 6.29 10.12 -3.93
CA GLY A 77 5.23 10.88 -4.59
C GLY A 77 3.85 10.20 -4.54
N LYS A 78 3.72 9.07 -3.83
CA LYS A 78 2.45 8.33 -3.66
C LYS A 78 1.92 8.46 -2.24
N VAL A 79 0.61 8.35 -2.09
CA VAL A 79 -0.09 8.39 -0.80
C VAL A 79 -0.80 7.06 -0.55
N PRO A 80 -1.04 6.70 0.73
CA PRO A 80 -0.56 7.40 1.92
C PRO A 80 0.93 7.17 2.18
N PHE A 81 1.47 7.96 3.09
CA PHE A 81 2.78 7.66 3.68
C PHE A 81 2.74 7.80 5.21
N LEU A 82 3.56 6.98 5.86
CA LEU A 82 3.71 6.88 7.29
C LEU A 82 4.90 7.72 7.75
N LYS A 83 4.70 8.58 8.75
CA LYS A 83 5.78 9.20 9.52
C LYS A 83 5.85 8.54 10.89
N ALA A 84 6.93 7.81 11.14
CA ALA A 84 7.16 7.06 12.38
C ALA A 84 8.53 7.46 12.96
N GLY A 85 8.53 8.44 13.88
CA GLY A 85 9.76 9.03 14.41
C GLY A 85 10.63 9.65 13.30
N LYS A 86 11.82 9.09 13.08
CA LYS A 86 12.79 9.52 12.04
C LYS A 86 12.49 8.96 10.64
N PHE A 87 11.56 8.02 10.51
CA PHE A 87 11.27 7.35 9.26
C PHE A 87 10.07 7.98 8.56
N VAL A 88 10.18 8.15 7.25
CA VAL A 88 9.08 8.49 6.34
C VAL A 88 9.00 7.38 5.31
N ILE A 89 7.89 6.64 5.32
CA ILE A 89 7.75 5.38 4.60
C ILE A 89 6.46 5.46 3.79
N ALA A 90 6.55 5.35 2.46
CA ALA A 90 5.38 5.36 1.59
C ALA A 90 5.09 3.95 1.07
N GLU A 91 3.85 3.74 0.61
CA GLU A 91 3.34 2.48 0.04
C GLU A 91 3.20 1.34 1.08
N ILE A 92 2.24 0.45 0.84
CA ILE A 92 1.88 -0.58 1.81
C ILE A 92 3.00 -1.59 2.06
N SER A 93 3.67 -2.07 1.01
CA SER A 93 4.74 -3.07 1.11
C SER A 93 5.90 -2.61 2.03
N PRO A 94 6.47 -1.39 1.87
CA PRO A 94 7.45 -0.87 2.82
C PRO A 94 6.92 -0.65 4.24
N ILE A 95 5.64 -0.27 4.41
CA ILE A 95 5.02 -0.10 5.73
C ILE A 95 4.90 -1.45 6.45
N ILE A 96 4.44 -2.49 5.76
CA ILE A 96 4.41 -3.87 6.27
C ILE A 96 5.82 -4.32 6.64
N ALA A 97 6.81 -4.07 5.78
CA ALA A 97 8.20 -4.41 6.07
C ALA A 97 8.75 -3.68 7.32
N HIS A 98 8.35 -2.43 7.54
CA HIS A 98 8.70 -1.69 8.75
C HIS A 98 8.06 -2.29 10.01
N ALA A 99 6.76 -2.62 9.96
CA ALA A 99 6.09 -3.32 11.06
C ALA A 99 6.73 -4.70 11.34
N ASN A 100 7.08 -5.45 10.28
CA ASN A 100 7.76 -6.73 10.38
C ASN A 100 9.14 -6.61 11.04
N SER A 101 9.90 -5.55 10.71
CA SER A 101 11.18 -5.25 11.39
C SER A 101 11.01 -4.96 12.88
N LYS A 102 9.81 -4.55 13.28
CA LYS A 102 9.37 -4.35 14.66
C LYS A 102 8.69 -5.57 15.28
N GLY A 103 8.84 -6.74 14.66
CA GLY A 103 8.27 -7.99 15.14
C GLY A 103 6.74 -8.06 15.05
N ILE A 104 6.08 -7.13 14.35
CA ILE A 104 4.62 -7.11 14.14
C ILE A 104 4.33 -7.65 12.75
N SER A 105 3.55 -8.73 12.65
CA SER A 105 3.17 -9.35 11.39
C SER A 105 1.90 -10.18 11.59
N LEU A 106 0.94 -10.07 10.68
CA LEU A 106 -0.25 -10.92 10.65
C LEU A 106 0.10 -12.29 10.04
N CYS A 107 1.13 -12.34 9.19
CA CYS A 107 1.60 -13.56 8.50
C CYS A 107 2.47 -14.52 9.35
N LYS A 108 2.55 -14.35 10.68
CA LYS A 108 3.35 -15.26 11.54
C LYS A 108 2.86 -16.72 11.52
N HIS A 109 1.58 -16.91 11.27
CA HIS A 109 0.92 -18.22 11.25
C HIS A 109 1.03 -18.94 9.90
N LEU A 110 1.49 -18.23 8.86
CA LEU A 110 1.61 -18.77 7.51
C LEU A 110 2.97 -19.46 7.31
N ASP A 111 2.94 -20.59 6.60
CA ASP A 111 4.15 -21.25 6.12
C ASP A 111 4.79 -20.48 4.94
N MET A 112 5.95 -20.95 4.46
CA MET A 112 6.69 -20.27 3.40
C MET A 112 5.98 -20.33 2.04
N ASP A 113 5.25 -21.41 1.77
CA ASP A 113 4.55 -21.61 0.50
C ASP A 113 3.30 -20.72 0.45
N GLN A 114 2.54 -20.66 1.55
CA GLN A 114 1.41 -19.76 1.74
C GLN A 114 1.82 -18.29 1.63
N LYS A 115 2.99 -17.91 2.15
CA LYS A 115 3.54 -16.54 1.97
C LYS A 115 3.88 -16.24 0.52
N ALA A 116 4.42 -17.21 -0.21
CA ALA A 116 4.70 -17.07 -1.63
C ALA A 116 3.40 -16.91 -2.43
N ASP A 117 2.39 -17.74 -2.13
CA ASP A 117 1.06 -17.64 -2.73
C ASP A 117 0.41 -16.30 -2.44
N MET A 118 0.43 -15.84 -1.17
CA MET A 118 -0.12 -14.54 -0.78
C MET A 118 0.50 -13.41 -1.59
N LYS A 119 1.83 -13.42 -1.74
CA LYS A 119 2.53 -12.43 -2.56
C LYS A 119 2.11 -12.48 -4.03
N ALA A 120 1.89 -13.67 -4.58
CA ALA A 120 1.38 -13.83 -5.95
C ALA A 120 -0.02 -13.25 -6.10
N TYR A 121 -0.94 -13.52 -5.16
CA TYR A 121 -2.29 -12.94 -5.18
C TYR A 121 -2.27 -11.42 -4.99
N MET A 122 -1.47 -10.89 -4.06
CA MET A 122 -1.30 -9.43 -3.89
C MET A 122 -0.82 -8.79 -5.19
N THR A 123 0.17 -9.39 -5.85
CA THR A 123 0.70 -8.90 -7.13
C THR A 123 -0.38 -8.94 -8.23
N LEU A 124 -1.23 -9.97 -8.25
CA LEU A 124 -2.36 -10.06 -9.17
C LEU A 124 -3.35 -8.92 -8.92
N VAL A 125 -3.73 -8.69 -7.65
CA VAL A 125 -4.66 -7.61 -7.26
C VAL A 125 -4.09 -6.24 -7.63
N GLU A 126 -2.84 -5.96 -7.26
CA GLU A 126 -2.18 -4.69 -7.58
C GLU A 126 -2.07 -4.46 -9.10
N ASN A 127 -1.78 -5.50 -9.87
CA ASN A 127 -1.67 -5.38 -11.33
C ASN A 127 -3.02 -5.25 -12.03
N VAL A 128 -4.04 -6.01 -11.63
CA VAL A 128 -5.34 -5.95 -12.31
C VAL A 128 -6.15 -4.77 -11.80
N LEU A 129 -6.44 -4.75 -10.49
CA LEU A 129 -7.28 -3.69 -9.92
C LEU A 129 -6.59 -2.34 -9.95
N GLY A 130 -5.29 -2.29 -9.63
CA GLY A 130 -4.54 -1.02 -9.67
C GLY A 130 -4.47 -0.41 -11.07
N ASN A 131 -4.29 -1.23 -12.13
CA ASN A 131 -4.33 -0.71 -13.50
C ASN A 131 -5.76 -0.35 -13.94
N ALA A 132 -6.77 -1.13 -13.55
CA ALA A 132 -8.17 -0.83 -13.83
C ALA A 132 -8.62 0.50 -13.19
N GLU A 133 -8.29 0.73 -11.91
CA GLU A 133 -8.57 1.98 -11.21
C GLU A 133 -7.89 3.17 -11.90
N ASN A 134 -6.63 3.02 -12.31
CA ASN A 134 -5.90 4.05 -13.05
C ASN A 134 -6.50 4.31 -14.44
N PHE A 135 -6.95 3.26 -15.13
CA PHE A 135 -7.64 3.39 -16.42
C PHE A 135 -8.94 4.18 -16.28
N ILE A 136 -9.80 3.78 -15.33
CA ILE A 136 -11.07 4.46 -15.05
C ILE A 136 -10.82 5.92 -14.64
N THR A 137 -9.76 6.18 -13.88
CA THR A 137 -9.46 7.52 -13.39
C THR A 137 -8.88 8.44 -14.48
N TRP A 138 -7.97 7.94 -15.32
CA TRP A 138 -7.14 8.79 -16.21
C TRP A 138 -7.36 8.58 -17.71
N ALA A 139 -7.82 7.40 -18.12
CA ALA A 139 -8.06 7.05 -19.52
C ALA A 139 -9.51 7.25 -19.93
N ASP A 140 -10.47 6.90 -19.07
CA ASP A 140 -11.88 7.15 -19.32
C ASP A 140 -12.18 8.65 -19.36
N GLU A 141 -12.64 9.14 -20.52
CA GLU A 141 -12.84 10.58 -20.75
C GLU A 141 -13.95 11.17 -19.88
N LEU A 142 -15.00 10.39 -19.59
CA LEU A 142 -16.11 10.86 -18.76
C LEU A 142 -15.62 11.14 -17.34
N ASN A 143 -15.05 10.12 -16.70
CA ASN A 143 -14.49 10.23 -15.36
C ASN A 143 -13.37 11.27 -15.27
N PHE A 144 -12.50 11.34 -16.27
CA PHE A 144 -11.43 12.33 -16.29
C PHE A 144 -11.99 13.77 -16.28
N ASN A 145 -13.01 14.04 -17.09
CA ASN A 145 -13.57 15.37 -17.26
C ASN A 145 -14.54 15.79 -16.15
N GLU A 146 -15.28 14.87 -15.57
CA GLU A 146 -16.25 15.19 -14.52
C GLU A 146 -15.63 15.17 -13.12
N VAL A 147 -14.62 14.33 -12.89
CA VAL A 147 -14.11 14.06 -11.55
C VAL A 147 -12.60 14.29 -11.46
N THR A 148 -11.79 13.51 -12.19
CA THR A 148 -10.35 13.39 -11.94
C THR A 148 -9.60 14.71 -12.08
N LYS A 149 -9.85 15.45 -13.17
CA LYS A 149 -9.11 16.69 -13.43
C LYS A 149 -9.33 17.74 -12.34
N TRP A 150 -10.53 17.79 -11.78
CA TRP A 150 -10.91 18.73 -10.74
C TRP A 150 -10.33 18.31 -9.39
N ARG A 151 -10.49 17.04 -9.02
CA ARG A 151 -9.95 16.49 -7.76
C ARG A 151 -8.43 16.61 -7.68
N TYR A 152 -7.73 16.19 -8.73
CA TYR A 152 -6.27 16.27 -8.78
C TYR A 152 -5.77 17.73 -8.84
N GLY A 153 -6.43 18.58 -9.62
CA GLY A 153 -6.02 19.96 -9.83
C GLY A 153 -6.32 20.91 -8.66
N CYS A 154 -7.28 20.61 -7.79
CA CYS A 154 -7.76 21.57 -6.78
C CYS A 154 -6.74 21.93 -5.70
N ALA A 155 -5.67 21.14 -5.53
CA ALA A 155 -4.58 21.47 -4.62
C ALA A 155 -3.76 22.69 -5.07
N HIS A 156 -3.82 23.05 -6.36
CA HIS A 156 -2.95 24.04 -6.98
C HIS A 156 -3.74 25.17 -7.67
N PRO A 157 -3.23 26.41 -7.67
CA PRO A 157 -3.85 27.50 -8.42
C PRO A 157 -3.62 27.36 -9.93
N TRP A 158 -4.41 28.08 -10.73
CA TRP A 158 -4.15 28.23 -12.16
C TRP A 158 -2.86 29.07 -12.38
N PRO A 159 -1.99 28.71 -13.35
CA PRO A 159 -2.11 27.65 -14.34
C PRO A 159 -1.53 26.29 -13.90
N LEU A 160 -0.91 26.24 -12.72
CA LEU A 160 -0.16 25.07 -12.26
C LEU A 160 -1.02 23.81 -12.18
N ASN A 161 -2.27 23.93 -11.71
CA ASN A 161 -3.22 22.80 -11.68
C ASN A 161 -3.38 22.11 -13.03
N THR A 162 -3.51 22.88 -14.11
CA THR A 162 -3.78 22.37 -15.45
C THR A 162 -2.54 21.69 -16.01
N ILE A 163 -1.36 22.30 -15.79
CA ILE A 163 -0.08 21.76 -16.22
C ILE A 163 0.22 20.45 -15.49
N LEU A 164 0.05 20.41 -14.16
CA LEU A 164 0.29 19.22 -13.35
C LEU A 164 -0.67 18.08 -13.71
N THR A 165 -1.97 18.36 -13.85
CA THR A 165 -2.95 17.36 -14.29
C THR A 165 -2.58 16.78 -15.65
N TRP A 166 -2.17 17.62 -16.61
CA TRP A 166 -1.75 17.17 -17.93
C TRP A 166 -0.48 16.30 -17.89
N LEU A 167 0.54 16.72 -17.13
CA LEU A 167 1.76 15.93 -16.93
C LEU A 167 1.44 14.58 -16.30
N LYS A 168 0.60 14.58 -15.25
CA LYS A 168 0.21 13.35 -14.54
C LYS A 168 -0.58 12.41 -15.43
N ARG A 169 -1.57 12.93 -16.18
CA ARG A 169 -2.34 12.13 -17.14
C ARG A 169 -1.42 11.45 -18.15
N ARG A 170 -0.47 12.20 -18.73
CA ARG A 170 0.50 11.62 -19.69
C ARG A 170 1.38 10.54 -19.06
N GLU A 171 1.82 10.75 -17.82
CA GLU A 171 2.59 9.75 -17.08
C GLU A 171 1.80 8.45 -16.90
N VAL A 172 0.55 8.54 -16.43
CA VAL A 172 -0.31 7.38 -16.17
C VAL A 172 -0.69 6.66 -17.46
N LEU A 173 -1.09 7.39 -18.51
CA LEU A 173 -1.43 6.79 -19.80
C LEU A 173 -0.25 6.03 -20.42
N LYS A 174 0.97 6.58 -20.31
CA LYS A 174 2.18 5.89 -20.78
C LYS A 174 2.45 4.62 -19.98
N LYS A 175 2.23 4.62 -18.67
CA LYS A 175 2.35 3.42 -17.83
C LYS A 175 1.30 2.38 -18.23
N LEU A 176 0.05 2.78 -18.39
CA LEU A 176 -1.04 1.90 -18.85
C LEU A 176 -0.74 1.29 -20.22
N GLU A 177 -0.15 2.05 -21.14
CA GLU A 177 0.30 1.53 -22.44
C GLU A 177 1.30 0.38 -22.29
N VAL A 178 2.31 0.53 -21.40
CA VAL A 178 3.30 -0.52 -21.11
C VAL A 178 2.64 -1.76 -20.51
N TYR A 179 1.61 -1.61 -19.69
CA TYR A 179 0.82 -2.72 -19.13
C TYR A 179 -0.21 -3.29 -20.11
N GLY A 180 -0.27 -2.82 -21.36
CA GLY A 180 -1.18 -3.33 -22.39
C GLY A 180 -2.60 -2.77 -22.31
N TYR A 181 -2.83 -1.67 -21.58
CA TYR A 181 -4.12 -0.99 -21.44
C TYR A 181 -4.35 0.12 -22.48
N GLY A 182 -3.35 0.44 -23.32
CA GLY A 182 -3.41 1.60 -24.22
C GLY A 182 -4.55 1.59 -25.24
N ASN A 183 -4.98 0.40 -25.68
CA ASN A 183 -6.05 0.22 -26.67
C ASN A 183 -7.29 -0.49 -26.09
N LYS A 184 -7.33 -0.70 -24.77
CA LYS A 184 -8.46 -1.37 -24.12
C LYS A 184 -9.66 -0.46 -24.07
N THR A 185 -10.84 -1.04 -24.25
CA THR A 185 -12.11 -0.42 -23.91
C THR A 185 -12.40 -0.59 -22.42
N ILE A 186 -13.34 0.19 -21.90
CA ILE A 186 -13.82 0.02 -20.53
C ILE A 186 -14.39 -1.39 -20.30
N GLN A 187 -14.99 -2.00 -21.33
CA GLN A 187 -15.54 -3.34 -21.26
C GLN A 187 -14.43 -4.40 -21.10
N ASP A 188 -13.33 -4.27 -21.83
CA ASP A 188 -12.17 -5.17 -21.69
C ASP A 188 -11.59 -5.10 -20.27
N VAL A 189 -11.54 -3.89 -19.69
CA VAL A 189 -11.08 -3.69 -18.30
C VAL A 189 -12.03 -4.35 -17.32
N TYR A 190 -13.34 -4.23 -17.51
CA TYR A 190 -14.33 -4.90 -16.66
C TYR A 190 -14.26 -6.42 -16.73
N GLU A 191 -14.02 -6.99 -17.91
CA GLU A 191 -13.84 -8.45 -18.08
C GLU A 191 -12.58 -8.96 -17.36
N GLU A 192 -11.48 -8.19 -17.39
CA GLU A 192 -10.26 -8.54 -16.66
C GLU A 192 -10.46 -8.47 -15.14
N VAL A 193 -11.15 -7.43 -14.65
CA VAL A 193 -11.51 -7.30 -13.24
C VAL A 193 -12.43 -8.44 -12.80
N ASP A 194 -13.45 -8.77 -13.58
CA ASP A 194 -14.37 -9.88 -13.31
C ASP A 194 -13.62 -11.23 -13.25
N SER A 195 -12.70 -11.47 -14.19
CA SER A 195 -11.84 -12.64 -14.18
C SER A 195 -10.98 -12.71 -12.91
N CYS A 196 -10.35 -11.60 -12.52
CA CYS A 196 -9.57 -11.51 -11.29
C CYS A 196 -10.44 -11.79 -10.04
N CYS A 197 -11.63 -11.18 -9.96
CA CYS A 197 -12.58 -11.41 -8.87
C CYS A 197 -13.01 -12.88 -8.78
N LYS A 198 -13.25 -13.55 -9.92
CA LYS A 198 -13.54 -14.98 -9.97
C LYS A 198 -12.37 -15.83 -9.48
N SER A 199 -11.15 -15.51 -9.88
CA SER A 199 -9.95 -16.21 -9.38
C SER A 199 -9.77 -16.05 -7.87
N LEU A 200 -9.96 -14.84 -7.35
CA LEU A 200 -9.90 -14.53 -5.91
C LEU A 200 -11.02 -15.26 -5.15
N SER A 201 -12.25 -15.23 -5.67
CA SER A 201 -13.39 -15.93 -5.08
C SER A 201 -13.18 -17.44 -5.05
N SER A 202 -12.65 -18.03 -6.13
CA SER A 202 -12.31 -19.45 -6.18
C SER A 202 -11.23 -19.82 -5.17
N ARG A 203 -10.27 -18.91 -4.90
CA ARG A 203 -9.21 -19.16 -3.90
C ARG A 203 -9.73 -19.08 -2.47
N LEU A 204 -10.65 -18.15 -2.20
CA LEU A 204 -11.31 -18.01 -0.90
C LEU A 204 -12.24 -19.20 -0.61
N GLY A 205 -12.97 -19.68 -1.62
CA GLY A 205 -13.93 -20.77 -1.47
C GLY A 205 -14.98 -20.44 -0.41
N ASP A 206 -15.22 -21.38 0.50
CA ASP A 206 -16.12 -21.19 1.65
C ASP A 206 -15.37 -20.71 2.92
N GLY A 207 -14.08 -20.37 2.80
CA GLY A 207 -13.24 -19.93 3.90
C GLY A 207 -13.56 -18.50 4.35
N LEU A 208 -13.39 -18.23 5.65
CA LEU A 208 -13.49 -16.86 6.19
C LEU A 208 -12.31 -15.97 5.77
N PHE A 209 -11.13 -16.56 5.53
CA PHE A 209 -9.94 -15.86 5.05
C PHE A 209 -9.18 -16.70 4.00
N PHE A 210 -8.35 -16.06 3.18
CA PHE A 210 -7.64 -16.69 2.06
C PHE A 210 -6.73 -17.87 2.46
N PHE A 211 -6.20 -17.85 3.69
CA PHE A 211 -5.23 -18.83 4.18
C PHE A 211 -5.66 -19.51 5.50
N GLY A 212 -6.98 -19.64 5.73
CA GLY A 212 -7.54 -20.36 6.87
C GLY A 212 -8.44 -19.48 7.74
N ASP A 213 -8.24 -19.53 9.05
CA ASP A 213 -9.14 -18.92 10.03
C ASP A 213 -8.67 -17.57 10.59
N LYS A 214 -7.56 -17.02 10.06
CA LYS A 214 -6.97 -15.75 10.53
C LYS A 214 -6.68 -14.81 9.38
N GLN A 215 -6.67 -13.51 9.70
CA GLN A 215 -6.30 -12.50 8.74
C GLN A 215 -4.80 -12.53 8.43
N SER A 216 -4.45 -12.23 7.18
CA SER A 216 -3.09 -12.05 6.71
C SER A 216 -2.80 -10.56 6.43
N ASP A 217 -1.51 -10.26 6.20
CA ASP A 217 -1.06 -8.92 5.79
C ASP A 217 -1.69 -8.51 4.44
#